data_AF-K1JHW1-F1
#
_entry.id   AF-K1JHW1-F1
#
_cell.length_a   1.000
_cell.length_b   1.000
_cell.length_c   1.000
_cell.angle_alpha   90.00
_cell.angle_beta   90.00
_cell.angle_gamma   90.00
#
_symmetry.space_group_name_H-M   'P 1'
#
loop_
_entity.id
_entity.type
_entity.pdbx_description
1 polymer ?
#
loop_
_entity_poly.entity_id
_entity_poly.type
_entity_poly.pdbx_seq_one_letter_code
_entity_poly.pdbx_strand_id
1 'polypeptide(L)'
;MRKTGVALAISSLFWFHSAMAAPLIFPDDPALSNGQHSPALERSFQLAQDDLGNRIHQLHLPFQTEPELVAELEQIGREQGFSVSTHADMYAWTEDNMWLSRDGALIFRPQAPLADKGSYHAFVTALTEQSPEAEQEGHHSLGSQDSQGLNESYLSQANSFAEEQGRELIPTFSIIDGGNMLTGQRPDGTPYALIGRDALLQTTLHHSRLDSERIATRQQKMERDGEFRLQLSEEEWLGSPHTFQKGHDTEVDLILLEAANLLPQGLDEPQRHAFAKTARAKAELAQSEVNWVTRQAAEQRMFLSTQQGKRIAERYRAIHGQPLPASFDLLAQLKREYAGLVVTAGLHADFGDEQISDALQTLTADAATLTRLGRMLQAGGYQRTGLTGAEQAHQTRRFLAMMAISQRLMAQELKVAERDLVILAQPGFHLDMAMRPLADGRILFNDHAASAALIEQVLASDAPLSDSERQELAKSVTDLRQQGERWHKIHALIHQQLRDAGLTPIATPGAFSVGKRPVNWMNGIMGTRLQPFYITNAASIAPLNEAFAAWLQHEVAGITPYFVGQAASNRRDGLNQAEALLRGSGGLDCITLHHE
;
A
#
# COMPACT_ATOMS: atom_id res chain seq x y z
N MET A 1 36.05 -8.88 -19.71
CA MET A 1 35.36 -10.19 -19.72
C MET A 1 35.55 -11.04 -18.44
N ARG A 2 36.07 -10.52 -17.31
CA ARG A 2 36.19 -11.30 -16.03
C ARG A 2 35.22 -10.89 -14.91
N LYS A 3 34.35 -9.90 -15.12
CA LYS A 3 33.42 -9.38 -14.08
C LYS A 3 32.04 -10.05 -14.08
N THR A 4 31.62 -10.68 -15.18
CA THR A 4 30.30 -11.33 -15.32
C THR A 4 30.24 -12.74 -14.72
N GLY A 5 31.36 -13.46 -14.63
CA GLY A 5 31.39 -14.85 -14.14
C GLY A 5 31.27 -15.01 -12.62
N VAL A 6 31.61 -13.98 -11.83
CA VAL A 6 31.56 -14.05 -10.37
C VAL A 6 30.15 -13.78 -9.86
N ALA A 7 29.39 -12.87 -10.49
CA ALA A 7 28.00 -12.62 -10.12
C ALA A 7 27.07 -13.83 -10.37
N LEU A 8 27.29 -14.57 -11.47
CA LEU A 8 26.51 -15.76 -11.83
C LEU A 8 26.83 -16.98 -10.94
N ALA A 9 28.04 -17.06 -10.38
CA ALA A 9 28.43 -18.12 -9.46
C ALA A 9 27.93 -17.86 -8.01
N ILE A 10 27.75 -16.59 -7.65
CA ILE A 10 27.23 -16.15 -6.33
C ILE A 10 25.71 -16.34 -6.25
N SER A 11 24.96 -16.14 -7.33
CA SER A 11 23.52 -16.45 -7.35
C SER A 11 23.29 -17.95 -7.09
N SER A 12 24.08 -18.84 -7.70
CA SER A 12 23.97 -20.28 -7.48
C SER A 12 24.35 -20.77 -6.08
N LEU A 13 25.16 -20.04 -5.32
CA LEU A 13 25.53 -20.42 -3.93
C LEU A 13 24.43 -20.10 -2.92
N PHE A 14 23.65 -19.03 -3.15
CA PHE A 14 22.45 -18.74 -2.38
C PHE A 14 21.29 -19.69 -2.72
N TRP A 15 21.18 -20.16 -3.96
CA TRP A 15 20.18 -21.16 -4.38
C TRP A 15 20.24 -22.46 -3.56
N PHE A 16 21.42 -22.87 -3.09
CA PHE A 16 21.58 -24.06 -2.23
C PHE A 16 21.22 -23.84 -0.76
N HIS A 17 21.09 -22.58 -0.30
CA HIS A 17 20.58 -22.22 1.03
C HIS A 17 19.19 -21.57 0.99
N SER A 18 18.60 -21.42 -0.19
CA SER A 18 17.15 -21.27 -0.43
C SER A 18 16.44 -22.60 -0.10
N ALA A 19 16.70 -23.17 1.08
CA ALA A 19 15.94 -24.29 1.59
C ALA A 19 14.55 -23.77 1.98
N MET A 20 13.62 -23.93 1.03
CA MET A 20 12.19 -23.68 1.14
C MET A 20 11.85 -22.26 1.59
N ALA A 21 11.35 -21.44 0.66
CA ALA A 21 10.43 -20.38 1.06
C ALA A 21 9.44 -21.04 2.02
N ALA A 22 9.24 -20.48 3.22
CA ALA A 22 8.04 -20.84 3.96
C ALA A 22 6.91 -20.61 2.97
N PRO A 23 6.10 -21.63 2.61
CA PRO A 23 4.98 -21.36 1.75
C PRO A 23 4.23 -20.18 2.37
N LEU A 24 3.83 -19.21 1.54
CA LEU A 24 2.79 -18.27 1.92
C LEU A 24 1.56 -19.13 2.18
N ILE A 25 1.47 -19.63 3.42
CA ILE A 25 0.41 -20.49 3.87
C ILE A 25 -0.77 -19.55 4.10
N PHE A 26 -1.62 -19.45 3.09
CA PHE A 26 -2.98 -18.99 3.33
C PHE A 26 -3.61 -19.99 4.30
N PRO A 27 -4.43 -19.57 5.27
CA PRO A 27 -4.89 -20.49 6.31
C PRO A 27 -5.84 -21.60 5.80
N ASP A 28 -6.09 -21.63 4.48
CA ASP A 28 -6.83 -22.66 3.73
C ASP A 28 -5.92 -23.54 2.86
N ASP A 29 -4.59 -23.46 3.01
CA ASP A 29 -3.66 -24.33 2.29
C ASP A 29 -3.91 -25.79 2.72
N PRO A 30 -4.29 -26.70 1.79
CA PRO A 30 -4.54 -28.10 2.10
C PRO A 30 -3.30 -28.85 2.62
N ALA A 31 -2.12 -28.23 2.60
CA ALA A 31 -0.90 -28.72 3.25
C ALA A 31 -0.84 -28.49 4.78
N LEU A 32 -1.78 -27.74 5.37
CA LEU A 32 -1.87 -27.50 6.81
C LEU A 32 -2.24 -28.79 7.56
N SER A 33 -1.33 -29.30 8.39
CA SER A 33 -1.64 -30.41 9.30
C SER A 33 -2.51 -29.94 10.47
N ASN A 34 -3.50 -30.76 10.85
CA ASN A 34 -4.42 -30.56 11.99
C ASN A 34 -3.76 -29.90 13.21
N GLY A 35 -3.99 -28.60 13.38
CA GLY A 35 -3.44 -27.80 14.48
C GLY A 35 -3.24 -26.31 14.14
N GLN A 36 -3.20 -25.95 12.85
CA GLN A 36 -3.09 -24.57 12.34
C GLN A 36 -4.29 -24.12 11.48
N HIS A 37 -5.35 -24.94 11.40
CA HIS A 37 -6.61 -24.54 10.78
C HIS A 37 -7.28 -23.45 11.64
N SER A 38 -7.51 -22.26 11.09
CA SER A 38 -8.48 -21.33 11.68
C SER A 38 -9.88 -21.75 11.23
N PRO A 39 -10.79 -22.15 12.15
CA PRO A 39 -12.18 -22.45 11.82
C PRO A 39 -12.93 -21.26 11.19
N ALA A 40 -12.38 -20.05 11.26
CA ALA A 40 -12.99 -18.85 10.71
C ALA A 40 -12.94 -18.76 9.19
N LEU A 41 -11.96 -19.39 8.53
CA LEU A 41 -11.84 -19.38 7.08
C LEU A 41 -12.56 -20.56 6.40
N GLU A 42 -12.99 -21.56 7.17
CA GLU A 42 -14.02 -22.52 6.75
C GLU A 42 -15.43 -21.91 6.69
N ARG A 43 -15.63 -20.71 7.27
CA ARG A 43 -16.87 -19.95 7.07
C ARG A 43 -16.86 -19.39 5.65
N SER A 44 -18.04 -19.20 5.06
CA SER A 44 -18.18 -18.52 3.77
C SER A 44 -17.69 -17.07 3.89
N PHE A 45 -16.39 -16.85 3.69
CA PHE A 45 -15.81 -15.53 3.69
C PHE A 45 -16.35 -14.75 2.48
N GLN A 46 -16.90 -13.57 2.78
CA GLN A 46 -17.21 -12.53 1.81
C GLN A 46 -16.82 -11.21 2.45
N LEU A 47 -16.14 -10.36 1.69
CA LEU A 47 -15.90 -8.97 2.09
C LEU A 47 -17.24 -8.24 2.20
N ALA A 48 -17.33 -7.27 3.11
CA ALA A 48 -18.43 -6.32 3.07
C ALA A 48 -18.48 -5.64 1.70
N GLN A 49 -19.68 -5.49 1.13
CA GLN A 49 -19.83 -5.00 -0.24
C GLN A 49 -19.92 -3.48 -0.30
N ASP A 50 -19.15 -2.87 -1.20
CA ASP A 50 -19.13 -1.43 -1.43
C ASP A 50 -20.19 -0.97 -2.46
N ASP A 51 -21.01 -1.89 -2.97
CA ASP A 51 -22.05 -1.56 -3.92
C ASP A 51 -23.22 -0.82 -3.27
N LEU A 52 -23.77 0.17 -3.98
CA LEU A 52 -24.85 1.01 -3.45
C LEU A 52 -26.20 0.28 -3.28
N GLY A 53 -26.31 -0.97 -3.72
CA GLY A 53 -27.46 -1.81 -3.42
C GLY A 53 -27.38 -2.48 -2.05
N ASN A 54 -26.18 -2.50 -1.46
CA ASN A 54 -25.93 -3.11 -0.17
C ASN A 54 -26.56 -2.31 0.99
N ARG A 55 -26.80 -2.98 2.13
CA ARG A 55 -27.51 -2.39 3.28
C ARG A 55 -26.64 -2.36 4.53
N ILE A 56 -26.53 -1.18 5.14
CA ILE A 56 -25.80 -1.04 6.41
C ILE A 56 -26.65 -1.59 7.53
N HIS A 57 -26.05 -2.41 8.38
CA HIS A 57 -26.62 -2.80 9.66
C HIS A 57 -25.93 -2.12 10.84
N GLN A 58 -24.62 -1.89 10.71
CA GLN A 58 -23.84 -1.18 11.71
C GLN A 58 -22.78 -0.29 11.06
N LEU A 59 -22.62 0.91 11.60
CA LEU A 59 -21.60 1.88 11.26
C LEU A 59 -20.65 2.07 12.44
N HIS A 60 -19.36 1.85 12.20
CA HIS A 60 -18.30 2.10 13.18
C HIS A 60 -17.58 3.40 12.82
N LEU A 61 -17.44 4.29 13.79
CA LEU A 61 -16.82 5.60 13.65
C LEU A 61 -15.66 5.77 14.65
N PRO A 62 -14.57 6.46 14.26
CA PRO A 62 -13.55 6.86 15.21
C PRO A 62 -14.12 7.90 16.19
N PHE A 63 -13.71 7.83 17.45
CA PHE A 63 -14.16 8.76 18.51
C PHE A 63 -13.81 10.22 18.21
N GLN A 64 -12.82 10.46 17.34
CA GLN A 64 -12.41 11.77 16.87
C GLN A 64 -13.42 12.40 15.89
N THR A 65 -14.42 11.64 15.42
CA THR A 65 -15.52 12.15 14.58
C THR A 65 -16.29 13.22 15.34
N GLU A 66 -16.66 14.30 14.65
CA GLU A 66 -17.34 15.41 15.33
C GLU A 66 -18.72 14.99 15.89
N PRO A 67 -19.06 15.37 17.13
CA PRO A 67 -20.27 14.90 17.81
C PRO A 67 -21.58 15.20 17.07
N GLU A 68 -21.65 16.32 16.35
CA GLU A 68 -22.83 16.68 15.57
C GLU A 68 -23.08 15.70 14.43
N LEU A 69 -22.02 15.23 13.76
CA LEU A 69 -22.12 14.22 12.70
C LEU A 69 -22.58 12.88 13.28
N VAL A 70 -22.01 12.48 14.42
CA VAL A 70 -22.40 11.24 15.12
C VAL A 70 -23.89 11.30 15.49
N ALA A 71 -24.36 12.41 16.06
CA ALA A 71 -25.75 12.58 16.47
C ALA A 71 -26.73 12.51 15.29
N GLU A 72 -26.37 13.12 14.15
CA GLU A 72 -27.17 13.04 12.92
C GLU A 72 -27.23 11.60 12.40
N LEU A 73 -26.07 10.92 12.29
CA LEU A 73 -26.01 9.52 11.83
C LEU A 73 -26.77 8.57 12.77
N GLU A 74 -26.72 8.78 14.08
CA GLU A 74 -27.51 8.02 15.06
C GLU A 74 -29.02 8.25 14.87
N GLN A 75 -29.44 9.48 14.57
CA GLN A 75 -30.84 9.77 14.28
C GLN A 75 -31.28 9.05 13.00
N ILE A 76 -30.51 9.19 11.92
CA ILE A 76 -30.75 8.51 10.66
C ILE A 76 -30.80 7.00 10.91
N GLY A 77 -29.87 6.44 11.67
CA GLY A 77 -29.83 5.02 12.02
C GLY A 77 -31.11 4.53 12.71
N ARG A 78 -31.63 5.29 13.68
CA ARG A 78 -32.92 4.98 14.33
C ARG A 78 -34.10 5.00 13.36
N GLU A 79 -34.09 5.93 12.40
CA GLU A 79 -35.17 6.08 11.42
C GLU A 79 -35.09 5.02 10.30
N GLN A 80 -33.88 4.57 9.97
CA GLN A 80 -33.58 3.81 8.76
C GLN A 80 -33.19 2.35 9.03
N GLY A 81 -32.93 1.99 10.29
CA GLY A 81 -32.75 0.60 10.74
C GLY A 81 -31.29 0.14 10.84
N PHE A 82 -30.34 1.05 11.06
CA PHE A 82 -28.94 0.71 11.34
C PHE A 82 -28.46 1.33 12.66
N SER A 83 -27.38 0.78 13.21
CA SER A 83 -26.77 1.27 14.45
C SER A 83 -25.47 2.02 14.18
N VAL A 84 -25.14 2.99 15.04
CA VAL A 84 -23.88 3.75 14.98
C VAL A 84 -23.11 3.50 16.27
N SER A 85 -21.79 3.32 16.19
CA SER A 85 -20.92 3.11 17.34
C SER A 85 -19.62 3.86 17.18
N THR A 86 -19.18 4.56 18.22
CA THR A 86 -17.91 5.29 18.23
C THR A 86 -16.85 4.54 19.05
N HIS A 87 -15.60 4.58 18.61
CA HIS A 87 -14.51 3.81 19.21
C HIS A 87 -13.25 4.65 19.36
N ALA A 88 -12.61 4.61 20.54
CA ALA A 88 -11.40 5.40 20.82
C ALA A 88 -10.15 4.85 20.10
N ASP A 89 -10.15 3.55 19.81
CA ASP A 89 -9.03 2.80 19.29
C ASP A 89 -9.01 2.68 17.76
N MET A 90 -9.91 3.40 17.08
CA MET A 90 -9.92 3.50 15.63
C MET A 90 -9.03 4.63 15.12
N TYR A 91 -8.38 4.39 13.99
CA TYR A 91 -7.69 5.41 13.22
C TYR A 91 -8.71 6.40 12.63
N ALA A 92 -8.33 7.67 12.47
CA ALA A 92 -9.25 8.70 11.97
C ALA A 92 -9.73 8.38 10.54
N TRP A 93 -8.86 7.83 9.70
CA TRP A 93 -9.21 7.29 8.38
C TRP A 93 -9.26 5.76 8.48
N THR A 94 -10.20 5.26 9.29
CA THR A 94 -10.25 3.86 9.72
C THR A 94 -10.36 2.85 8.57
N GLU A 95 -10.85 3.30 7.42
CA GLU A 95 -11.02 2.48 6.24
C GLU A 95 -9.63 2.13 5.65
N ASP A 96 -8.68 3.07 5.71
CA ASP A 96 -7.31 2.88 5.23
C ASP A 96 -6.61 1.69 5.89
N ASN A 97 -6.85 1.42 7.18
CA ASN A 97 -6.03 0.47 7.95
C ASN A 97 -6.68 -0.89 8.24
N MET A 98 -7.97 -1.06 7.94
CA MET A 98 -8.66 -2.34 8.10
C MET A 98 -9.98 -2.40 7.34
N TRP A 99 -10.47 -3.62 7.08
CA TRP A 99 -11.82 -3.87 6.57
C TRP A 99 -12.50 -5.01 7.32
N LEU A 100 -13.83 -5.12 7.17
CA LEU A 100 -14.63 -6.13 7.86
C LEU A 100 -15.09 -7.23 6.89
N SER A 101 -15.26 -8.44 7.41
CA SER A 101 -16.10 -9.42 6.72
C SER A 101 -17.55 -8.92 6.66
N ARG A 102 -18.31 -9.46 5.71
CA ARG A 102 -19.73 -9.16 5.50
C ARG A 102 -20.56 -9.26 6.78
N ASP A 103 -20.30 -10.26 7.62
CA ASP A 103 -20.98 -10.50 8.90
C ASP A 103 -20.37 -9.72 10.09
N GLY A 104 -19.36 -8.89 9.83
CA GLY A 104 -18.60 -8.14 10.83
C GLY A 104 -17.75 -9.00 11.77
N ALA A 105 -17.71 -10.33 11.62
CA ALA A 105 -17.04 -11.22 12.57
C ALA A 105 -15.50 -11.17 12.50
N LEU A 106 -14.96 -10.84 11.31
CA LEU A 106 -13.53 -10.80 11.03
C LEU A 106 -13.10 -9.38 10.71
N ILE A 107 -11.93 -9.00 11.21
CA ILE A 107 -11.24 -7.75 10.86
C ILE A 107 -9.99 -8.11 10.10
N PHE A 108 -9.84 -7.55 8.92
CA PHE A 108 -8.67 -7.73 8.07
C PHE A 108 -7.79 -6.50 8.16
N ARG A 109 -6.48 -6.71 8.22
CA ARG A 109 -5.48 -5.67 8.34
C ARG A 109 -4.30 -6.04 7.45
N PRO A 110 -3.64 -5.08 6.76
CA PRO A 110 -2.31 -5.27 6.22
C PRO A 110 -1.31 -5.76 7.29
N GLN A 111 -0.66 -6.90 7.05
CA GLN A 111 0.26 -7.48 8.02
C GLN A 111 1.46 -6.59 8.37
N ALA A 112 1.81 -5.67 7.46
CA ALA A 112 2.96 -4.79 7.59
C ALA A 112 2.72 -3.48 6.81
N PRO A 113 3.37 -2.39 7.22
CA PRO A 113 3.30 -1.11 6.53
C PRO A 113 4.10 -1.12 5.22
N LEU A 114 3.85 -0.12 4.36
CA LEU A 114 4.72 0.16 3.22
C LEU A 114 6.14 0.48 3.73
N ALA A 115 7.10 -0.28 3.25
CA ALA A 115 8.47 -0.17 3.69
C ALA A 115 9.28 0.72 2.72
N ASP A 116 10.10 1.63 3.26
CA ASP A 116 10.90 2.62 2.50
C ASP A 116 10.07 3.48 1.52
N LYS A 117 9.22 4.37 2.09
CA LYS A 117 8.39 5.32 1.34
C LYS A 117 9.17 6.17 0.33
N GLY A 118 10.42 6.53 0.64
CA GLY A 118 11.25 7.35 -0.24
C GLY A 118 11.56 6.64 -1.56
N SER A 119 12.02 5.39 -1.48
CA SER A 119 12.26 4.57 -2.66
C SER A 119 10.96 4.26 -3.41
N TYR A 120 9.85 4.06 -2.69
CA TYR A 120 8.55 3.82 -3.32
C TYR A 120 8.05 5.04 -4.10
N HIS A 121 8.11 6.25 -3.53
CA HIS A 121 7.73 7.48 -4.23
C HIS A 121 8.59 7.69 -5.49
N ALA A 122 9.90 7.46 -5.40
CA ALA A 122 10.80 7.53 -6.56
C ALA A 122 10.43 6.50 -7.64
N PHE A 123 9.93 5.32 -7.25
CA PHE A 123 9.46 4.28 -8.15
C PHE A 123 8.17 4.67 -8.89
N VAL A 124 7.12 5.08 -8.17
CA VAL A 124 5.82 5.39 -8.80
C VAL A 124 5.83 6.68 -9.60
N THR A 125 6.63 7.68 -9.21
CA THR A 125 6.75 8.97 -9.91
C THR A 125 7.85 9.01 -10.98
N ALA A 126 8.42 7.86 -11.34
CA ALA A 126 9.51 7.78 -12.32
C ALA A 126 9.12 8.19 -13.75
N LEU A 127 7.81 8.21 -14.03
CA LEU A 127 7.23 8.43 -15.34
C LEU A 127 6.52 9.79 -15.39
N THR A 128 6.42 10.35 -16.59
CA THR A 128 5.64 11.56 -16.88
C THR A 128 4.58 11.22 -17.92
N GLU A 129 3.61 12.11 -18.14
CA GLU A 129 2.57 11.96 -19.17
C GLU A 129 3.10 11.76 -20.60
N GLN A 130 4.38 12.09 -20.84
CA GLN A 130 5.06 11.90 -22.12
C GLN A 130 5.81 10.56 -22.21
N SER A 131 5.98 9.84 -21.10
CA SER A 131 6.53 8.48 -21.12
C SER A 131 5.52 7.54 -21.80
N PRO A 132 5.98 6.61 -22.66
CA PRO A 132 5.10 5.59 -23.24
C PRO A 132 4.38 4.79 -22.16
N GLU A 133 3.05 4.62 -22.32
CA GLU A 133 2.17 3.85 -21.43
C GLU A 133 2.17 4.31 -19.96
N ALA A 134 2.55 5.57 -19.69
CA ALA A 134 2.57 6.08 -18.32
C ALA A 134 1.19 6.09 -17.66
N GLU A 135 0.12 6.18 -18.46
CA GLU A 135 -1.26 6.11 -17.99
C GLU A 135 -1.59 4.81 -17.24
N GLN A 136 -0.82 3.72 -17.47
CA GLN A 136 -0.96 2.46 -16.73
C GLN A 136 -0.68 2.62 -15.23
N GLU A 137 0.12 3.62 -14.85
CA GLU A 137 0.47 3.93 -13.47
C GLU A 137 -0.38 5.07 -12.91
N GLY A 138 -1.45 5.45 -13.61
CA GLY A 138 -2.46 6.38 -13.11
C GLY A 138 -1.96 7.79 -12.86
N HIS A 139 -2.48 8.41 -11.81
CA HIS A 139 -2.26 9.81 -11.41
C HIS A 139 -0.79 10.17 -11.19
N HIS A 140 0.07 9.21 -10.87
CA HIS A 140 1.51 9.43 -10.74
C HIS A 140 2.17 9.91 -12.03
N SER A 141 1.66 9.49 -13.20
CA SER A 141 2.13 9.98 -14.50
C SER A 141 1.87 11.47 -14.71
N LEU A 142 0.91 12.05 -13.97
CA LEU A 142 0.60 13.47 -13.95
C LEU A 142 1.42 14.24 -12.91
N GLY A 143 2.38 13.60 -12.25
CA GLY A 143 3.27 14.20 -11.26
C GLY A 143 2.71 14.24 -9.84
N SER A 144 1.59 13.56 -9.56
CA SER A 144 1.11 13.42 -8.18
C SER A 144 2.04 12.50 -7.38
N GLN A 145 2.37 12.93 -6.17
CA GLN A 145 3.10 12.15 -5.15
C GLN A 145 2.14 11.58 -4.10
N ASP A 146 0.83 11.73 -4.31
CA ASP A 146 -0.18 11.28 -3.37
C ASP A 146 -0.21 9.76 -3.43
N SER A 147 0.48 9.11 -2.50
CA SER A 147 0.37 7.68 -2.26
C SER A 147 0.22 7.47 -0.77
N GLN A 148 -0.73 6.60 -0.41
CA GLN A 148 -0.89 6.17 0.96
C GLN A 148 0.20 5.17 1.35
N GLY A 149 0.28 4.95 2.65
CA GLY A 149 1.24 4.05 3.24
C GLY A 149 1.01 4.07 4.73
N LEU A 150 0.32 3.04 5.21
CA LEU A 150 0.13 2.84 6.63
C LEU A 150 1.47 2.77 7.35
N ASN A 151 1.49 3.15 8.62
CA ASN A 151 2.63 2.92 9.50
C ASN A 151 2.22 1.97 10.63
N GLU A 152 3.21 1.48 11.38
CA GLU A 152 2.97 0.57 12.50
C GLU A 152 1.98 1.12 13.54
N SER A 153 1.95 2.44 13.76
CA SER A 153 0.99 3.03 14.70
C SER A 153 -0.44 2.87 14.20
N TYR A 154 -0.71 3.13 12.92
CA TYR A 154 -2.05 2.97 12.33
C TYR A 154 -2.41 1.48 12.27
N LEU A 155 -1.46 0.63 11.89
CA LEU A 155 -1.56 -0.83 11.99
C LEU A 155 -1.45 -1.34 13.43
N SER A 156 -1.55 -0.54 14.48
CA SER A 156 -1.71 -1.04 15.85
C SER A 156 -3.11 -0.72 16.38
N GLN A 157 -3.70 0.39 15.93
CA GLN A 157 -5.07 0.80 16.25
C GLN A 157 -6.10 -0.25 15.83
N ALA A 158 -5.96 -0.82 14.63
CA ALA A 158 -6.85 -1.91 14.21
C ALA A 158 -6.70 -3.20 15.07
N ASN A 159 -5.68 -3.34 15.93
CA ASN A 159 -5.40 -4.54 16.74
C ASN A 159 -6.17 -4.35 18.03
N SER A 160 -5.99 -3.16 18.63
CA SER A 160 -6.78 -2.68 19.74
C SER A 160 -8.27 -2.75 19.42
N PHE A 161 -8.71 -2.25 18.27
CA PHE A 161 -10.11 -2.35 17.85
C PHE A 161 -10.59 -3.81 17.78
N ALA A 162 -9.83 -4.72 17.17
CA ALA A 162 -10.21 -6.13 17.11
C ALA A 162 -10.31 -6.80 18.49
N GLU A 163 -9.35 -6.53 19.37
CA GLU A 163 -9.32 -7.02 20.75
C GLU A 163 -10.53 -6.51 21.55
N GLU A 164 -10.82 -5.21 21.47
CA GLU A 164 -11.96 -4.59 22.17
C GLU A 164 -13.31 -5.08 21.66
N GLN A 165 -13.45 -5.30 20.35
CA GLN A 165 -14.67 -5.84 19.77
C GLN A 165 -14.80 -7.36 19.96
N GLY A 166 -13.77 -8.04 20.48
CA GLY A 166 -13.73 -9.50 20.59
C GLY A 166 -13.84 -10.20 19.23
N ARG A 167 -13.31 -9.57 18.17
CA ARG A 167 -13.35 -10.04 16.78
C ARG A 167 -12.02 -10.67 16.40
N GLU A 168 -12.06 -11.67 15.52
CA GLU A 168 -10.84 -12.30 15.03
C GLU A 168 -10.14 -11.37 14.04
N LEU A 169 -8.86 -11.11 14.29
CA LEU A 169 -8.01 -10.32 13.42
C LEU A 169 -7.27 -11.24 12.43
N ILE A 170 -7.38 -10.94 11.15
CA ILE A 170 -6.70 -11.63 10.06
C ILE A 170 -5.66 -10.67 9.45
N PRO A 171 -4.35 -10.90 9.67
CA PRO A 171 -3.30 -10.24 8.92
C PRO A 171 -3.35 -10.66 7.45
N THR A 172 -3.25 -9.69 6.54
CA THR A 172 -3.36 -9.92 5.10
C THR A 172 -2.00 -9.90 4.42
N PHE A 173 -1.84 -10.77 3.42
CA PHE A 173 -0.79 -10.71 2.42
C PHE A 173 -0.87 -9.38 1.66
N SER A 174 -2.07 -8.98 1.24
CA SER A 174 -2.22 -7.75 0.48
C SER A 174 -1.97 -6.53 1.37
N ILE A 175 -1.16 -5.60 0.87
CA ILE A 175 -0.98 -4.29 1.50
C ILE A 175 -1.83 -3.30 0.72
N ILE A 176 -3.10 -3.27 1.10
CA ILE A 176 -4.14 -2.42 0.53
C ILE A 176 -4.47 -1.38 1.59
N ASP A 177 -4.31 -0.10 1.25
CA ASP A 177 -4.97 0.96 1.99
C ASP A 177 -6.44 0.94 1.56
N GLY A 178 -7.39 0.85 2.49
CA GLY A 178 -8.80 0.56 2.23
C GLY A 178 -9.35 1.16 0.95
N GLY A 179 -9.26 2.49 0.78
CA GLY A 179 -9.92 3.17 -0.33
C GLY A 179 -9.37 2.80 -1.71
N ASN A 180 -8.30 2.01 -1.77
CA ASN A 180 -7.78 1.36 -2.97
C ASN A 180 -8.39 -0.01 -3.27
N MET A 181 -9.44 -0.41 -2.57
CA MET A 181 -10.26 -1.59 -2.85
C MET A 181 -11.74 -1.22 -2.85
N LEU A 182 -12.44 -1.71 -3.87
CA LEU A 182 -13.90 -1.66 -3.92
C LEU A 182 -14.43 -3.02 -4.36
N THR A 183 -15.42 -3.52 -3.65
CA THR A 183 -16.01 -4.83 -3.89
C THR A 183 -17.45 -4.71 -4.39
N GLY A 184 -17.90 -5.68 -5.18
CA GLY A 184 -19.27 -5.66 -5.68
C GLY A 184 -19.68 -6.99 -6.32
N GLN A 185 -20.87 -7.00 -6.92
CA GLN A 185 -21.41 -8.17 -7.62
C GLN A 185 -21.79 -7.86 -9.08
N ARG A 186 -21.63 -8.87 -9.92
CA ARG A 186 -22.16 -8.87 -11.30
C ARG A 186 -23.66 -9.15 -11.30
N PRO A 187 -24.37 -8.91 -12.43
CA PRO A 187 -25.79 -9.27 -12.56
C PRO A 187 -26.11 -10.74 -12.26
N ASP A 188 -25.14 -11.64 -12.43
CA ASP A 188 -25.29 -13.08 -12.14
C ASP A 188 -24.95 -13.46 -10.69
N GLY A 189 -24.62 -12.48 -9.84
CA GLY A 189 -24.22 -12.67 -8.44
C GLY A 189 -22.75 -13.02 -8.24
N THR A 190 -21.94 -13.10 -9.31
CA THR A 190 -20.50 -13.36 -9.17
C THR A 190 -19.81 -12.17 -8.49
N PRO A 191 -19.07 -12.38 -7.39
CA PRO A 191 -18.35 -11.30 -6.71
C PRO A 191 -17.12 -10.87 -7.53
N TYR A 192 -16.76 -9.60 -7.44
CA TYR A 192 -15.51 -9.04 -7.96
C TYR A 192 -14.89 -8.06 -6.96
N ALA A 193 -13.60 -7.80 -7.13
CA ALA A 193 -12.88 -6.77 -6.40
C ALA A 193 -12.10 -5.88 -7.39
N LEU A 194 -12.27 -4.57 -7.28
CA LEU A 194 -11.48 -3.55 -7.96
C LEU A 194 -10.34 -3.16 -7.04
N ILE A 195 -9.11 -3.22 -7.55
CA ILE A 195 -7.90 -2.91 -6.78
C ILE A 195 -7.10 -1.84 -7.51
N GLY A 196 -6.70 -0.81 -6.77
CA GLY A 196 -5.83 0.25 -7.27
C GLY A 196 -4.45 -0.30 -7.66
N ARG A 197 -3.89 0.20 -8.76
CA ARG A 197 -2.57 -0.22 -9.26
C ARG A 197 -1.49 -0.15 -8.17
N ASP A 198 -1.55 0.87 -7.33
CA ASP A 198 -0.58 1.13 -6.27
C ASP A 198 -0.56 -0.01 -5.24
N ALA A 199 -1.72 -0.54 -4.84
CA ALA A 199 -1.80 -1.64 -3.88
C ALA A 199 -1.09 -2.90 -4.38
N LEU A 200 -1.21 -3.22 -5.67
CA LEU A 200 -0.49 -4.34 -6.29
C LEU A 200 1.03 -4.10 -6.29
N LEU A 201 1.46 -2.90 -6.65
CA LEU A 201 2.89 -2.53 -6.70
C LEU A 201 3.52 -2.56 -5.32
N GLN A 202 2.86 -1.97 -4.33
CA GLN A 202 3.26 -1.95 -2.93
C GLN A 202 3.36 -3.36 -2.36
N THR A 203 2.33 -4.18 -2.53
CA THR A 203 2.33 -5.59 -2.11
C THR A 203 3.51 -6.35 -2.74
N THR A 204 3.71 -6.20 -4.05
CA THR A 204 4.81 -6.88 -4.75
C THR A 204 6.19 -6.40 -4.27
N LEU A 205 6.38 -5.10 -4.04
CA LEU A 205 7.66 -4.54 -3.58
C LEU A 205 7.99 -4.95 -2.14
N HIS A 206 6.99 -5.08 -1.28
CA HIS A 206 7.14 -5.59 0.07
C HIS A 206 7.63 -7.05 0.04
N HIS A 207 6.87 -7.92 -0.63
CA HIS A 207 7.14 -9.37 -0.65
C HIS A 207 8.36 -9.78 -1.51
N SER A 208 8.77 -8.92 -2.44
CA SER A 208 10.01 -9.13 -3.21
C SER A 208 11.25 -8.54 -2.53
N ARG A 209 11.14 -7.91 -1.36
CA ARG A 209 12.27 -7.19 -0.73
C ARG A 209 13.53 -8.04 -0.56
N LEU A 210 13.37 -9.31 -0.19
CA LEU A 210 14.47 -10.26 0.01
C LEU A 210 14.74 -11.13 -1.24
N ASP A 211 14.17 -10.78 -2.39
CA ASP A 211 14.52 -11.38 -3.67
C ASP A 211 16.02 -11.23 -3.95
N SER A 212 16.59 -12.25 -4.59
CA SER A 212 18.03 -12.28 -4.90
C SER A 212 18.52 -11.05 -5.69
N GLU A 213 17.72 -10.52 -6.62
CA GLU A 213 18.09 -9.35 -7.41
C GLU A 213 17.98 -8.06 -6.58
N ARG A 214 17.05 -8.01 -5.61
CA ARG A 214 16.94 -6.92 -4.64
C ARG A 214 18.12 -6.90 -3.66
N ILE A 215 18.52 -8.05 -3.13
CA ILE A 215 19.72 -8.18 -2.29
C ILE A 215 20.97 -7.80 -3.08
N ALA A 216 21.12 -8.28 -4.32
CA ALA A 216 22.24 -7.93 -5.18
C ALA A 216 22.28 -6.42 -5.50
N THR A 217 21.11 -5.80 -5.69
CA THR A 217 20.99 -4.34 -5.88
C THR A 217 21.42 -3.57 -4.63
N ARG A 218 20.98 -3.98 -3.44
CA ARG A 218 21.43 -3.36 -2.17
C ARG A 218 22.94 -3.52 -1.99
N GLN A 219 23.49 -4.71 -2.24
CA GLN A 219 24.92 -4.95 -2.15
C GLN A 219 25.70 -4.03 -3.10
N GLN A 220 25.29 -3.91 -4.37
CA GLN A 220 25.95 -3.02 -5.33
C GLN A 220 25.90 -1.55 -4.86
N LYS A 221 24.75 -1.11 -4.34
CA LYS A 221 24.59 0.24 -3.75
C LYS A 221 25.57 0.44 -2.60
N MET A 222 25.62 -0.49 -1.65
CA MET A 222 26.54 -0.45 -0.51
C MET A 222 28.02 -0.44 -0.95
N GLU A 223 28.40 -1.19 -1.99
CA GLU A 223 29.75 -1.17 -2.54
C GLU A 223 30.12 0.18 -3.15
N ARG A 224 29.19 0.77 -3.93
CA ARG A 224 29.38 2.09 -4.56
C ARG A 224 29.46 3.20 -3.52
N ASP A 225 28.61 3.14 -2.51
CA ASP A 225 28.49 4.17 -1.47
C ASP A 225 29.56 4.00 -0.38
N GLY A 226 30.40 2.97 -0.48
CA GLY A 226 31.50 2.71 0.45
C GLY A 226 31.05 2.15 1.79
N GLU A 227 29.82 1.63 1.89
CA GLU A 227 29.25 1.08 3.13
C GLU A 227 29.98 -0.19 3.60
N PHE A 228 30.75 -0.86 2.76
CA PHE A 228 31.65 -1.97 3.15
C PHE A 228 33.05 -1.50 3.60
N ARG A 229 33.20 -0.21 3.90
CA ARG A 229 34.40 0.34 4.49
C ARG A 229 34.06 0.91 5.87
N LEU A 230 34.38 0.13 6.89
CA LEU A 230 34.25 0.54 8.28
C LEU A 230 35.07 1.81 8.56
N GLN A 231 34.41 2.80 9.17
CA GLN A 231 34.99 4.04 9.64
C GLN A 231 34.44 4.35 11.03
N LEU A 232 35.26 4.97 11.89
CA LEU A 232 34.80 5.56 13.15
C LEU A 232 34.77 7.07 12.99
N SER A 233 33.63 7.68 13.31
CA SER A 233 33.45 9.14 13.32
C SER A 233 33.21 9.60 14.74
N GLU A 234 33.71 10.78 15.06
CA GLU A 234 33.51 11.43 16.36
C GLU A 234 32.68 12.70 16.16
N GLU A 235 31.59 12.82 16.91
CA GLU A 235 30.71 13.98 16.92
C GLU A 235 30.48 14.43 18.37
N GLU A 236 30.26 15.72 18.58
CA GLU A 236 29.95 16.25 19.91
C GLU A 236 28.44 16.12 20.17
N TRP A 237 28.07 15.34 21.18
CA TRP A 237 26.69 15.17 21.61
C TRP A 237 26.53 15.61 23.06
N LEU A 238 25.68 16.62 23.29
CA LEU A 238 25.44 17.21 24.62
C LEU A 238 26.73 17.64 25.34
N GLY A 239 27.72 18.16 24.61
CA GLY A 239 28.99 18.64 25.17
C GLY A 239 30.00 17.54 25.48
N SER A 240 29.77 16.31 25.02
CA SER A 240 30.69 15.18 25.18
C SER A 240 31.02 14.52 23.83
N PRO A 241 32.27 14.10 23.60
CA PRO A 241 32.64 13.39 22.38
C PRO A 241 31.95 12.02 22.33
N HIS A 242 31.21 11.78 21.26
CA HIS A 242 30.54 10.52 20.97
C HIS A 242 31.14 9.92 19.70
N THR A 243 31.75 8.75 19.83
CA THR A 243 32.27 8.01 18.68
C THR A 243 31.23 6.99 18.22
N PHE A 244 30.96 6.94 16.93
CA PHE A 244 30.05 5.98 16.33
C PHE A 244 30.64 5.38 15.04
N GLN A 245 30.09 4.23 14.67
CA GLN A 245 30.49 3.47 13.50
C GLN A 245 29.74 3.95 12.25
N LYS A 246 30.46 4.15 11.15
CA LYS A 246 29.91 4.28 9.79
C LYS A 246 30.38 3.11 8.93
N GLY A 247 29.45 2.50 8.20
CA GLY A 247 29.72 1.33 7.37
C GLY A 247 30.06 0.07 8.16
N HIS A 248 30.50 -0.95 7.44
CA HIS A 248 30.77 -2.30 7.93
C HIS A 248 32.12 -2.79 7.43
N ASP A 249 32.71 -3.73 8.15
CA ASP A 249 33.93 -4.40 7.74
C ASP A 249 33.62 -5.86 7.39
N THR A 250 33.86 -6.25 6.13
CA THR A 250 33.50 -7.59 5.64
C THR A 250 34.18 -8.72 6.43
N GLU A 251 35.39 -8.50 6.94
CA GLU A 251 36.10 -9.49 7.75
C GLU A 251 35.50 -9.61 9.16
N VAL A 252 35.05 -8.50 9.74
CA VAL A 252 34.28 -8.53 11.00
C VAL A 252 32.98 -9.30 10.78
N ASP A 253 32.22 -9.00 9.73
CA ASP A 253 30.99 -9.72 9.39
C ASP A 253 31.25 -11.22 9.18
N LEU A 254 32.34 -11.57 8.50
CA LEU A 254 32.76 -12.96 8.31
C LEU A 254 32.98 -13.66 9.66
N ILE A 255 33.74 -13.04 10.57
CA ILE A 255 33.99 -13.60 11.91
C ILE A 255 32.70 -13.76 12.71
N LEU A 256 31.75 -12.82 12.60
CA LEU A 256 30.45 -12.90 13.26
C LEU A 256 29.60 -14.06 12.69
N LEU A 257 29.61 -14.24 11.37
CA LEU A 257 28.92 -15.36 10.71
C LEU A 257 29.56 -16.71 11.05
N GLU A 258 30.90 -16.79 11.18
CA GLU A 258 31.60 -17.97 11.71
C GLU A 258 31.14 -18.30 13.13
N ALA A 259 31.11 -17.30 14.01
CA ALA A 259 30.71 -17.46 15.40
C ALA A 259 29.24 -17.92 15.53
N ALA A 260 28.38 -17.47 14.61
CA ALA A 260 26.99 -17.89 14.52
C ALA A 260 26.77 -19.25 13.84
N ASN A 261 27.83 -19.86 13.28
CA ASN A 261 27.74 -21.06 12.43
C ASN A 261 26.80 -20.88 11.22
N LEU A 262 26.86 -19.70 10.59
CA LEU A 262 26.02 -19.33 9.45
C LEU A 262 26.76 -19.32 8.11
N LEU A 263 28.05 -19.66 8.09
CA LEU A 263 28.81 -19.77 6.85
C LEU A 263 28.64 -21.15 6.22
N PRO A 264 28.32 -21.21 4.91
CA PRO A 264 28.31 -22.47 4.17
C PRO A 264 29.68 -23.16 4.20
N GLN A 265 29.66 -24.49 4.23
CA GLN A 265 30.88 -25.29 4.14
C GLN A 265 31.45 -25.31 2.71
N GLY A 266 32.76 -25.47 2.59
CA GLY A 266 33.43 -25.65 1.29
C GLY A 266 33.66 -24.38 0.48
N LEU A 267 33.37 -23.19 1.02
CA LEU A 267 33.67 -21.91 0.38
C LEU A 267 35.17 -21.57 0.47
N ASP A 268 35.74 -21.12 -0.64
CA ASP A 268 37.06 -20.49 -0.67
C ASP A 268 37.03 -19.06 -0.10
N GLU A 269 38.20 -18.46 0.11
CA GLU A 269 38.30 -17.16 0.78
C GLU A 269 37.57 -16.02 0.06
N PRO A 270 37.67 -15.87 -1.28
CA PRO A 270 36.84 -14.92 -2.03
C PRO A 270 35.34 -15.18 -1.89
N GLN A 271 34.88 -16.43 -1.94
CA GLN A 271 33.47 -16.79 -1.79
C GLN A 271 32.93 -16.48 -0.40
N ARG A 272 33.73 -16.71 0.64
CA ARG A 272 33.40 -16.35 2.03
C ARG A 272 33.16 -14.85 2.18
N HIS A 273 34.06 -14.02 1.63
CA HIS A 273 33.91 -12.56 1.65
C HIS A 273 32.70 -12.09 0.85
N ALA A 274 32.43 -12.70 -0.32
CA ALA A 274 31.24 -12.41 -1.10
C ALA A 274 29.96 -12.73 -0.31
N PHE A 275 29.92 -13.90 0.34
CA PHE A 275 28.79 -14.30 1.18
C PHE A 275 28.56 -13.31 2.33
N ALA A 276 29.62 -12.89 3.03
CA ALA A 276 29.50 -11.91 4.12
C ALA A 276 28.89 -10.58 3.64
N LYS A 277 29.30 -10.08 2.47
CA LYS A 277 28.70 -8.88 1.87
C LYS A 277 27.21 -9.07 1.54
N THR A 278 26.85 -10.21 0.97
CA THR A 278 25.45 -10.51 0.64
C THR A 278 24.60 -10.66 1.89
N ALA A 279 25.09 -11.36 2.92
CA ALA A 279 24.43 -11.49 4.21
C ALA A 279 24.20 -10.12 4.87
N ARG A 280 25.21 -9.24 4.82
CA ARG A 280 25.08 -7.85 5.27
C ARG A 280 24.03 -7.07 4.47
N ALA A 281 24.07 -7.12 3.15
CA ALA A 281 23.09 -6.43 2.31
C ALA A 281 21.65 -6.90 2.58
N LYS A 282 21.47 -8.22 2.81
CA LYS A 282 20.19 -8.79 3.25
C LYS A 282 19.78 -8.27 4.63
N ALA A 283 20.71 -8.26 5.59
CA ALA A 283 20.45 -7.73 6.93
C ALA A 283 20.02 -6.25 6.89
N GLU A 284 20.63 -5.44 6.03
CA GLU A 284 20.26 -4.04 5.82
C GLU A 284 18.86 -3.87 5.21
N LEU A 285 18.43 -4.79 4.33
CA LEU A 285 17.06 -4.76 3.77
C LEU A 285 16.01 -5.19 4.80
N ALA A 286 16.33 -6.16 5.65
CA ALA A 286 15.41 -6.77 6.61
C ALA A 286 15.37 -6.11 7.99
N GLN A 287 16.09 -5.00 8.22
CA GLN A 287 16.23 -4.43 9.58
C GLN A 287 14.88 -4.10 10.26
N SER A 288 13.86 -3.75 9.47
CA SER A 288 12.53 -3.39 9.98
C SER A 288 11.61 -4.59 10.21
N GLU A 289 11.95 -5.77 9.72
CA GLU A 289 11.09 -6.98 9.80
C GLU A 289 11.30 -7.75 11.10
N VAL A 290 12.38 -7.46 11.83
CA VAL A 290 12.71 -8.18 13.05
C VAL A 290 12.34 -7.36 14.27
N ASN A 291 11.40 -7.88 15.05
CA ASN A 291 10.97 -7.24 16.28
C ASN A 291 12.14 -7.09 17.29
N TRP A 292 12.02 -6.07 18.14
CA TRP A 292 13.03 -5.72 19.13
C TRP A 292 13.41 -6.87 20.07
N VAL A 293 12.43 -7.65 20.52
CA VAL A 293 12.63 -8.76 21.47
C VAL A 293 13.52 -9.85 20.86
N THR A 294 13.26 -10.23 19.61
CA THR A 294 14.04 -11.23 18.87
C THR A 294 15.48 -10.75 18.67
N ARG A 295 15.65 -9.48 18.33
CA ARG A 295 16.97 -8.85 18.18
C ARG A 295 17.73 -8.87 19.50
N GLN A 296 17.11 -8.42 20.60
CA GLN A 296 17.72 -8.41 21.92
C GLN A 296 18.11 -9.82 22.40
N ALA A 297 17.27 -10.83 22.14
CA ALA A 297 17.59 -12.22 22.44
C ALA A 297 18.79 -12.74 21.63
N ALA A 298 18.97 -12.30 20.39
CA ALA A 298 20.15 -12.62 19.59
C ALA A 298 21.43 -11.95 20.10
N GLU A 299 21.34 -10.70 20.58
CA GLU A 299 22.50 -9.98 21.18
C GLU A 299 23.09 -10.73 22.37
N GLN A 300 22.25 -11.36 23.20
CA GLN A 300 22.71 -12.11 24.37
C GLN A 300 23.34 -13.47 24.03
N ARG A 301 23.10 -13.99 22.81
CA ARG A 301 23.66 -15.26 22.34
C ARG A 301 25.03 -15.11 21.69
N MET A 302 25.50 -13.87 21.45
CA MET A 302 26.80 -13.67 20.82
C MET A 302 27.93 -14.22 21.71
N PHE A 303 28.65 -15.21 21.19
CA PHE A 303 29.84 -15.75 21.81
C PHE A 303 31.00 -15.74 20.81
N LEU A 304 32.09 -15.06 21.16
CA LEU A 304 33.31 -15.02 20.36
C LEU A 304 34.41 -15.80 21.09
N SER A 305 35.12 -16.67 20.37
CA SER A 305 36.35 -17.24 20.91
C SER A 305 37.39 -16.14 21.18
N THR A 306 38.35 -16.42 22.07
CA THR A 306 39.44 -15.48 22.37
C THR A 306 40.21 -15.08 21.11
N GLN A 307 40.37 -15.98 20.15
CA GLN A 307 41.04 -15.71 18.88
C GLN A 307 40.23 -14.76 17.98
N GLN A 308 38.92 -15.01 17.86
CA GLN A 308 38.02 -14.15 17.08
C GLN A 308 37.93 -12.73 17.67
N GLY A 309 37.80 -12.63 18.99
CA GLY A 309 37.78 -11.33 19.68
C GLY A 309 39.08 -10.53 19.47
N LYS A 310 40.24 -11.20 19.51
CA LYS A 310 41.54 -10.57 19.20
C LYS A 310 41.62 -10.07 17.76
N ARG A 311 41.22 -10.90 16.78
CA ARG A 311 41.19 -10.52 15.35
C ARG A 311 40.33 -9.28 15.11
N ILE A 312 39.12 -9.23 15.69
CA ILE A 312 38.23 -8.06 15.56
C ILE A 312 38.87 -6.82 16.21
N ALA A 313 39.41 -6.93 17.42
CA ALA A 313 40.07 -5.82 18.10
C ALA A 313 41.27 -5.28 17.30
N GLU A 314 42.06 -6.16 16.66
CA GLU A 314 43.15 -5.77 15.77
C GLU A 314 42.65 -5.07 14.51
N ARG A 315 41.55 -5.54 13.90
CA ARG A 315 40.90 -4.88 12.75
C ARG A 315 40.46 -3.46 13.09
N TYR A 316 39.75 -3.27 14.20
CA TYR A 316 39.32 -1.95 14.66
C TYR A 316 40.50 -1.03 14.98
N ARG A 317 41.57 -1.55 15.62
CA ARG A 317 42.80 -0.77 15.88
C ARG A 317 43.48 -0.35 14.57
N ALA A 318 43.55 -1.24 13.58
CA ALA A 318 44.15 -0.94 12.28
C ALA A 318 43.37 0.13 11.51
N ILE A 319 42.03 0.13 11.61
CA ILE A 319 41.16 1.10 10.95
C ILE A 319 41.21 2.47 11.62
N HIS A 320 41.17 2.48 12.96
CA HIS A 320 41.19 3.72 13.74
C HIS A 320 42.60 4.35 13.83
N GLY A 321 43.66 3.54 13.77
CA GLY A 321 45.05 3.99 13.89
C GLY A 321 45.51 4.34 15.32
N GLN A 322 44.60 4.34 16.29
CA GLN A 322 44.83 4.57 17.72
C GLN A 322 43.97 3.61 18.57
N PRO A 323 44.22 3.48 19.89
CA PRO A 323 43.28 2.79 20.79
C PRO A 323 41.85 3.32 20.59
N LEU A 324 40.86 2.44 20.71
CA LEU A 324 39.45 2.83 20.58
C LEU A 324 39.09 3.87 21.66
N PRO A 325 38.32 4.92 21.32
CA PRO A 325 37.89 5.92 22.29
C PRO A 325 37.06 5.27 23.41
N ALA A 326 37.16 5.82 24.64
CA ALA A 326 36.40 5.32 25.77
C ALA A 326 34.87 5.44 25.57
N SER A 327 34.43 6.36 24.70
CA SER A 327 33.03 6.54 24.31
C SER A 327 32.52 5.48 23.33
N PHE A 328 33.40 4.66 22.73
CA PHE A 328 33.02 3.61 21.78
C PHE A 328 32.95 2.23 22.44
N ASP A 329 31.74 1.77 22.73
CA ASP A 329 31.50 0.40 23.22
C ASP A 329 31.52 -0.61 22.05
N LEU A 330 32.72 -1.15 21.78
CA LEU A 330 32.92 -2.18 20.76
C LEU A 330 32.06 -3.42 21.01
N LEU A 331 31.91 -3.85 22.27
CA LEU A 331 31.15 -5.07 22.56
C LEU A 331 29.67 -4.87 22.25
N ALA A 332 29.09 -3.73 22.66
CA ALA A 332 27.71 -3.39 22.34
C ALA A 332 27.51 -3.26 20.82
N GLN A 333 28.46 -2.67 20.09
CA GLN A 333 28.40 -2.61 18.63
C GLN A 333 28.40 -4.01 18.00
N LEU A 334 29.34 -4.88 18.39
CA LEU A 334 29.43 -6.24 17.85
C LEU A 334 28.18 -7.06 18.14
N LYS A 335 27.59 -6.92 19.34
CA LYS A 335 26.31 -7.56 19.67
C LYS A 335 25.20 -7.13 18.72
N ARG A 336 25.05 -5.83 18.45
CA ARG A 336 24.05 -5.31 17.51
C ARG A 336 24.24 -5.84 16.09
N GLU A 337 25.49 -5.88 15.63
CA GLU A 337 25.86 -6.38 14.29
C GLU A 337 25.59 -7.89 14.16
N TYR A 338 26.05 -8.67 15.15
CA TYR A 338 25.81 -10.10 15.23
C TYR A 338 24.32 -10.40 15.24
N ALA A 339 23.55 -9.71 16.07
CA ALA A 339 22.11 -9.89 16.15
C ALA A 339 21.46 -9.65 14.80
N GLY A 340 21.79 -8.56 14.11
CA GLY A 340 21.27 -8.24 12.77
C GLY A 340 21.54 -9.33 11.74
N LEU A 341 22.78 -9.85 11.70
CA LEU A 341 23.14 -10.94 10.79
C LEU A 341 22.41 -12.25 11.13
N VAL A 342 22.31 -12.60 12.41
CA VAL A 342 21.71 -13.86 12.86
C VAL A 342 20.21 -13.90 12.65
N VAL A 343 19.50 -12.85 13.05
CA VAL A 343 18.03 -12.82 12.97
C VAL A 343 17.51 -12.76 11.53
N THR A 344 18.32 -12.22 10.61
CA THR A 344 17.95 -12.10 9.20
C THR A 344 18.44 -13.26 8.34
N ALA A 345 19.35 -14.10 8.86
CA ALA A 345 19.91 -15.22 8.10
C ALA A 345 18.84 -16.19 7.58
N GLY A 346 17.85 -16.52 8.42
CA GLY A 346 16.75 -17.43 8.07
C GLY A 346 15.52 -16.76 7.45
N LEU A 347 15.55 -15.46 7.16
CA LEU A 347 14.46 -14.81 6.42
C LEU A 347 14.58 -15.13 4.93
N HIS A 348 13.48 -15.30 4.23
CA HIS A 348 13.49 -15.63 2.80
C HIS A 348 12.59 -14.66 2.04
N ALA A 349 12.77 -14.58 0.71
CA ALA A 349 11.77 -13.93 -0.12
C ALA A 349 10.46 -14.73 -0.03
N ASP A 350 9.33 -14.03 -0.01
CA ASP A 350 8.03 -14.69 0.08
C ASP A 350 7.65 -15.40 -1.23
N PHE A 351 8.24 -14.97 -2.35
CA PHE A 351 8.11 -15.63 -3.65
C PHE A 351 9.25 -16.63 -3.88
N GLY A 352 8.90 -17.90 -4.09
CA GLY A 352 9.87 -18.95 -4.39
C GLY A 352 10.43 -18.84 -5.81
N ASP A 353 11.69 -19.23 -6.01
CA ASP A 353 12.34 -19.23 -7.33
C ASP A 353 11.62 -20.10 -8.36
N GLU A 354 11.05 -21.24 -7.93
CA GLU A 354 10.25 -22.12 -8.78
C GLU A 354 8.95 -21.44 -9.22
N GLN A 355 8.23 -20.79 -8.30
CA GLN A 355 7.00 -20.05 -8.62
C GLN A 355 7.27 -18.92 -9.62
N ILE A 356 8.39 -18.20 -9.44
CA ILE A 356 8.81 -17.14 -10.36
C ILE A 356 9.18 -17.74 -11.72
N SER A 357 9.91 -18.86 -11.74
CA SER A 357 10.27 -19.57 -12.97
C SER A 357 9.04 -20.03 -13.76
N ASP A 358 8.03 -20.58 -13.08
CA ASP A 358 6.78 -21.01 -13.69
C ASP A 358 5.99 -19.82 -14.24
N ALA A 359 5.85 -18.75 -13.47
CA ALA A 359 5.21 -17.51 -13.94
C ALA A 359 5.93 -16.91 -15.16
N LEU A 360 7.27 -16.97 -15.20
CA LEU A 360 8.09 -16.49 -16.32
C LEU A 360 7.85 -17.27 -17.62
N GLN A 361 7.47 -18.56 -17.55
CA GLN A 361 7.19 -19.38 -18.73
C GLN A 361 5.92 -18.94 -19.46
N THR A 362 4.91 -18.50 -18.71
CA THR A 362 3.63 -18.03 -19.25
C THR A 362 3.58 -16.50 -19.45
N LEU A 363 4.60 -15.77 -18.98
CA LEU A 363 4.61 -14.32 -19.00
C LEU A 363 4.75 -13.76 -20.43
N THR A 364 3.69 -13.09 -20.88
CA THR A 364 3.70 -12.23 -22.06
C THR A 364 3.88 -10.78 -21.64
N ALA A 365 4.96 -10.15 -22.09
CA ALA A 365 5.23 -8.73 -21.86
C ALA A 365 5.86 -8.13 -23.11
N ASP A 366 5.29 -7.03 -23.59
CA ASP A 366 5.87 -6.28 -24.71
C ASP A 366 7.04 -5.39 -24.26
N ALA A 367 7.73 -4.82 -25.25
CA ALA A 367 8.89 -3.98 -25.00
C ALA A 367 8.55 -2.68 -24.25
N ALA A 368 7.32 -2.17 -24.42
CA ALA A 368 6.87 -0.95 -23.77
C ALA A 368 6.66 -1.17 -22.27
N THR A 369 5.97 -2.24 -21.89
CA THR A 369 5.81 -2.69 -20.50
C THR A 369 7.14 -2.89 -19.80
N LEU A 370 8.08 -3.61 -20.44
CA LEU A 370 9.41 -3.85 -19.87
C LEU A 370 10.23 -2.57 -19.71
N THR A 371 10.14 -1.65 -20.68
CA THR A 371 10.83 -0.36 -20.61
C THR A 371 10.27 0.50 -19.49
N ARG A 372 8.94 0.56 -19.38
CA ARG A 372 8.21 1.32 -18.37
C ARG A 372 8.53 0.85 -16.95
N LEU A 373 8.33 -0.44 -16.67
CA LEU A 373 8.63 -1.03 -15.37
C LEU A 373 10.13 -1.00 -15.04
N GLY A 374 11.00 -1.22 -16.03
CA GLY A 374 12.45 -1.10 -15.84
C GLY A 374 12.87 0.29 -15.38
N ARG A 375 12.29 1.35 -15.97
CA ARG A 375 12.55 2.73 -15.55
C ARG A 375 12.07 3.01 -14.12
N MET A 376 10.89 2.52 -13.76
CA MET A 376 10.37 2.64 -12.39
C MET A 376 11.30 1.94 -11.39
N LEU A 377 11.67 0.68 -11.64
CA LEU A 377 12.58 -0.09 -10.78
C LEU A 377 13.94 0.59 -10.60
N GLN A 378 14.48 1.21 -11.65
CA GLN A 378 15.73 1.96 -11.56
C GLN A 378 15.60 3.20 -10.68
N ALA A 379 14.53 3.97 -10.85
CA ALA A 379 14.29 5.18 -10.08
C ALA A 379 14.11 4.88 -8.58
N GLY A 380 13.39 3.80 -8.26
CA GLY A 380 13.24 3.31 -6.88
C GLY A 380 14.48 2.62 -6.30
N GLY A 381 15.55 2.43 -7.08
CA GLY A 381 16.75 1.71 -6.63
C GLY A 381 16.50 0.22 -6.37
N TYR A 382 15.50 -0.37 -7.03
CA TYR A 382 15.13 -1.78 -6.95
C TYR A 382 15.76 -2.65 -8.05
N GLN A 383 16.44 -2.01 -9.00
CA GLN A 383 17.21 -2.66 -10.07
C GLN A 383 18.67 -2.21 -10.04
N ARG A 384 19.58 -3.14 -10.36
CA ARG A 384 21.03 -2.89 -10.45
C ARG A 384 21.33 -1.84 -11.53
N THR A 385 22.36 -1.03 -11.29
CA THR A 385 22.84 -0.05 -12.28
C THR A 385 23.87 -0.66 -13.22
N GLY A 386 23.91 -0.16 -14.47
CA GLY A 386 24.92 -0.56 -15.46
C GLY A 386 24.72 -1.95 -16.08
N LEU A 387 23.50 -2.50 -16.00
CA LEU A 387 23.13 -3.75 -16.65
C LEU A 387 23.10 -3.61 -18.17
N THR A 388 23.38 -4.71 -18.88
CA THR A 388 23.07 -4.81 -20.32
C THR A 388 21.56 -4.90 -20.54
N GLY A 389 21.08 -4.60 -21.75
CA GLY A 389 19.64 -4.65 -22.06
C GLY A 389 19.00 -6.01 -21.77
N ALA A 390 19.72 -7.12 -21.95
CA ALA A 390 19.22 -8.47 -21.64
C ALA A 390 19.10 -8.72 -20.13
N GLU A 391 20.09 -8.31 -19.34
CA GLU A 391 20.07 -8.45 -17.88
C GLU A 391 19.00 -7.54 -17.26
N GLN A 392 18.87 -6.32 -17.78
CA GLN A 392 17.84 -5.37 -17.37
C GLN A 392 16.45 -5.97 -17.65
N ALA A 393 16.22 -6.46 -18.87
CA ALA A 393 14.97 -7.09 -19.25
C ALA A 393 14.68 -8.33 -18.39
N HIS A 394 15.70 -9.14 -18.05
CA HIS A 394 15.53 -10.30 -17.18
C HIS A 394 15.02 -9.89 -15.79
N GLN A 395 15.66 -8.92 -15.14
CA GLN A 395 15.21 -8.43 -13.83
C GLN A 395 13.80 -7.86 -13.89
N THR A 396 13.49 -7.07 -14.92
CA THR A 396 12.15 -6.49 -15.07
C THR A 396 11.09 -7.57 -15.30
N ARG A 397 11.38 -8.60 -16.11
CA ARG A 397 10.49 -9.75 -16.28
C ARG A 397 10.29 -10.50 -14.97
N ARG A 398 11.34 -10.66 -14.16
CA ARG A 398 11.26 -11.29 -12.84
C ARG A 398 10.33 -10.52 -11.90
N PHE A 399 10.44 -9.20 -11.87
CA PHE A 399 9.50 -8.36 -11.11
C PHE A 399 8.07 -8.48 -11.63
N LEU A 400 7.87 -8.45 -12.94
CA LEU A 400 6.55 -8.61 -13.54
C LEU A 400 5.93 -10.00 -13.25
N ALA A 401 6.74 -11.05 -13.20
CA ALA A 401 6.30 -12.38 -12.76
C ALA A 401 5.86 -12.36 -11.28
N MET A 402 6.61 -11.68 -10.41
CA MET A 402 6.21 -11.48 -9.01
C MET A 402 4.91 -10.67 -8.88
N MET A 403 4.68 -9.68 -9.74
CA MET A 403 3.40 -8.97 -9.78
C MET A 403 2.23 -9.89 -10.15
N ALA A 404 2.41 -10.79 -11.12
CA ALA A 404 1.39 -11.76 -11.49
C ALA A 404 1.11 -12.76 -10.35
N ILE A 405 2.16 -13.18 -9.63
CA ILE A 405 2.02 -14.00 -8.42
C ILE A 405 1.24 -13.22 -7.35
N SER A 406 1.63 -11.98 -7.04
CA SER A 406 0.91 -11.12 -6.10
C SER A 406 -0.57 -11.03 -6.46
N GLN A 407 -0.91 -10.72 -7.71
CA GLN A 407 -2.31 -10.61 -8.15
C GLN A 407 -3.10 -11.90 -7.89
N ARG A 408 -2.53 -13.07 -8.20
CA ARG A 408 -3.17 -14.36 -7.90
C ARG A 408 -3.39 -14.56 -6.40
N LEU A 409 -2.39 -14.22 -5.59
CA LEU A 409 -2.46 -14.36 -4.14
C LEU A 409 -3.47 -13.39 -3.51
N MET A 410 -3.55 -12.15 -4.01
CA MET A 410 -4.61 -11.20 -3.64
C MET A 410 -5.99 -11.77 -3.97
N ALA A 411 -6.17 -12.37 -5.14
CA ALA A 411 -7.45 -12.98 -5.52
C ALA A 411 -7.84 -14.14 -4.58
N GLN A 412 -6.87 -15.00 -4.22
CA GLN A 412 -7.05 -16.09 -3.26
C GLN A 412 -7.39 -15.62 -1.85
N GLU A 413 -6.75 -14.54 -1.40
CA GLU A 413 -7.04 -13.90 -0.12
C GLU A 413 -8.46 -13.33 -0.10
N LEU A 414 -8.84 -12.59 -1.14
CA LEU A 414 -10.15 -11.95 -1.26
C LEU A 414 -11.27 -12.90 -1.74
N LYS A 415 -10.97 -14.19 -1.90
CA LYS A 415 -11.89 -15.25 -2.37
C LYS A 415 -12.67 -14.89 -3.64
N VAL A 416 -12.03 -14.15 -4.55
CA VAL A 416 -12.53 -13.90 -5.91
C VAL A 416 -11.73 -14.74 -6.89
N ALA A 417 -12.31 -15.08 -8.04
CA ALA A 417 -11.52 -15.71 -9.10
C ALA A 417 -10.46 -14.71 -9.62
N GLU A 418 -9.31 -15.19 -10.10
CA GLU A 418 -8.22 -14.32 -10.58
C GLU A 418 -8.68 -13.34 -11.68
N ARG A 419 -9.63 -13.78 -12.53
CA ARG A 419 -10.26 -12.94 -13.57
C ARG A 419 -11.23 -11.88 -13.04
N ASP A 420 -11.70 -12.05 -11.81
CA ASP A 420 -12.67 -11.19 -11.13
C ASP A 420 -11.97 -10.28 -10.09
N LEU A 421 -10.64 -10.37 -9.97
CA LEU A 421 -9.77 -9.36 -9.36
C LEU A 421 -9.29 -8.39 -10.45
N VAL A 422 -9.87 -7.19 -10.48
CA VAL A 422 -9.63 -6.19 -11.53
C VAL A 422 -8.65 -5.14 -11.04
N ILE A 423 -7.44 -5.14 -11.60
CA ILE A 423 -6.44 -4.11 -11.32
C ILE A 423 -6.68 -2.90 -12.20
N LEU A 424 -6.93 -1.74 -11.60
CA LEU A 424 -7.21 -0.50 -12.30
C LEU A 424 -6.01 0.44 -12.26
N ALA A 425 -5.77 1.15 -13.35
CA ALA A 425 -4.92 2.34 -13.31
C ALA A 425 -5.48 3.31 -12.27
N GLN A 426 -4.61 3.95 -11.51
CA GLN A 426 -5.01 4.74 -10.35
C GLN A 426 -5.66 6.08 -10.80
N PRO A 427 -6.95 6.35 -10.53
CA PRO A 427 -7.67 7.55 -10.97
C PRO A 427 -7.36 8.81 -10.14
N GLY A 428 -6.62 8.68 -9.05
CA GLY A 428 -6.42 9.71 -8.04
C GLY A 428 -5.79 9.10 -6.80
N PHE A 429 -5.97 9.70 -5.64
CA PHE A 429 -5.41 9.15 -4.41
C PHE A 429 -5.96 7.76 -4.09
N HIS A 430 -7.29 7.63 -4.00
CA HIS A 430 -8.01 6.38 -3.76
C HIS A 430 -9.07 6.10 -4.84
N LEU A 431 -9.49 4.84 -4.97
CA LEU A 431 -10.58 4.43 -5.86
C LEU A 431 -11.94 4.91 -5.35
N ASP A 432 -12.23 4.77 -4.05
CA ASP A 432 -13.49 5.18 -3.39
C ASP A 432 -13.80 6.69 -3.54
N MET A 433 -12.79 7.50 -3.85
CA MET A 433 -12.92 8.92 -4.14
C MET A 433 -13.29 9.22 -5.59
N ALA A 434 -13.16 8.25 -6.49
CA ALA A 434 -13.36 8.40 -7.92
C ALA A 434 -14.44 7.48 -8.50
N MET A 435 -14.84 6.41 -7.79
CA MET A 435 -15.81 5.47 -8.31
C MET A 435 -16.63 4.76 -7.24
N ARG A 436 -17.81 4.25 -7.62
CA ARG A 436 -18.70 3.45 -6.78
C ARG A 436 -19.35 2.28 -7.53
N PRO A 437 -19.24 1.04 -7.02
CA PRO A 437 -19.98 -0.09 -7.55
C PRO A 437 -21.50 0.04 -7.42
N LEU A 438 -22.23 -0.52 -8.39
CA LEU A 438 -23.67 -0.75 -8.32
C LEU A 438 -23.96 -2.26 -8.35
N ALA A 439 -25.12 -2.66 -7.82
CA ALA A 439 -25.53 -4.06 -7.68
C ALA A 439 -25.69 -4.84 -9.00
N ASP A 440 -25.67 -4.16 -10.15
CA ASP A 440 -25.82 -4.76 -11.48
C ASP A 440 -24.53 -4.73 -12.31
N GLY A 441 -23.37 -4.62 -11.66
CA GLY A 441 -22.06 -4.59 -12.32
C GLY A 441 -21.78 -3.29 -13.11
N ARG A 442 -22.65 -2.29 -12.98
CA ARG A 442 -22.33 -0.92 -13.39
C ARG A 442 -21.45 -0.25 -12.33
N ILE A 443 -20.58 0.65 -12.76
CA ILE A 443 -19.67 1.40 -11.89
C ILE A 443 -19.88 2.88 -12.16
N LEU A 444 -20.30 3.65 -11.16
CA LEU A 444 -20.25 5.11 -11.23
C LEU A 444 -18.77 5.52 -11.26
N PHE A 445 -18.34 6.26 -12.27
CA PHE A 445 -16.95 6.69 -12.42
C PHE A 445 -16.89 8.20 -12.63
N ASN A 446 -16.04 8.88 -11.87
CA ASN A 446 -15.93 10.33 -11.90
C ASN A 446 -15.52 10.81 -13.28
N ASP A 447 -16.35 11.66 -13.88
CA ASP A 447 -16.11 12.26 -15.17
C ASP A 447 -16.17 13.79 -15.09
N HIS A 448 -15.07 14.44 -15.50
CA HIS A 448 -14.95 15.89 -15.45
C HIS A 448 -15.92 16.59 -16.40
N ALA A 449 -16.25 16.00 -17.56
CA ALA A 449 -17.19 16.57 -18.51
C ALA A 449 -18.64 16.44 -18.00
N ALA A 450 -18.99 15.33 -17.36
CA ALA A 450 -20.28 15.15 -16.69
C ALA A 450 -20.45 16.16 -15.54
N SER A 451 -19.41 16.36 -14.73
CA SER A 451 -19.39 17.38 -13.67
C SER A 451 -19.58 18.79 -14.24
N ALA A 452 -18.87 19.13 -15.33
CA ALA A 452 -19.00 20.42 -15.98
C ALA A 452 -20.43 20.65 -16.54
N ALA A 453 -21.00 19.63 -17.18
CA ALA A 453 -22.36 19.70 -17.73
C ALA A 453 -23.42 19.92 -16.64
N LEU A 454 -23.28 19.26 -15.49
CA LEU A 454 -24.18 19.46 -14.36
C LEU A 454 -24.10 20.90 -13.82
N ILE A 455 -22.90 21.45 -13.70
CA ILE A 455 -22.71 22.84 -13.27
C ILE A 455 -23.31 23.83 -14.29
N GLU A 456 -23.13 23.58 -15.58
CA GLU A 456 -23.71 24.40 -16.65
C GLU A 456 -25.25 24.37 -16.61
N GLN A 457 -25.86 23.21 -16.33
CA GLN A 457 -27.29 23.09 -16.13
C GLN A 457 -27.78 23.96 -14.95
N VAL A 458 -27.06 23.94 -13.83
CA VAL A 458 -27.39 24.78 -12.67
C VAL A 458 -27.23 26.27 -12.99
N LEU A 459 -26.16 26.66 -13.68
CA LEU A 459 -25.92 28.05 -14.11
C LEU A 459 -27.00 28.57 -15.07
N ALA A 460 -27.52 27.71 -15.94
CA ALA A 460 -28.57 28.03 -16.92
C ALA A 460 -29.99 28.02 -16.33
N SER A 461 -30.17 27.45 -15.13
CA SER A 461 -31.47 27.39 -14.47
C SER A 461 -31.83 28.70 -13.74
N ASP A 462 -33.10 28.85 -13.38
CA ASP A 462 -33.59 29.94 -12.51
C ASP A 462 -33.22 29.76 -11.02
N ALA A 463 -32.22 28.91 -10.72
CA ALA A 463 -31.77 28.66 -9.36
C ALA A 463 -31.30 29.95 -8.68
N PRO A 464 -31.62 30.14 -7.38
CA PRO A 464 -31.23 31.32 -6.62
C PRO A 464 -29.74 31.25 -6.27
N LEU A 465 -28.88 31.70 -7.19
CA LEU A 465 -27.42 31.78 -7.02
C LEU A 465 -27.00 33.24 -6.84
N SER A 466 -26.12 33.49 -5.88
CA SER A 466 -25.42 34.77 -5.73
C SER A 466 -24.40 35.01 -6.87
N ASP A 467 -23.99 36.26 -7.08
CA ASP A 467 -22.98 36.60 -8.09
C ASP A 467 -21.65 35.89 -7.85
N SER A 468 -21.25 35.74 -6.59
CA SER A 468 -20.02 35.03 -6.20
C SER A 468 -20.11 33.54 -6.56
N GLU A 469 -21.24 32.88 -6.26
CA GLU A 469 -21.45 31.48 -6.61
C GLU A 469 -21.45 31.28 -8.13
N ARG A 470 -22.10 32.17 -8.88
CA ARG A 470 -22.07 32.12 -10.36
C ARG A 470 -20.66 32.22 -10.91
N GLN A 471 -19.84 33.12 -10.37
CA GLN A 471 -18.43 33.27 -10.78
C GLN A 471 -17.60 32.03 -10.45
N GLU A 472 -17.73 31.49 -9.23
CA GLU A 472 -17.01 30.29 -8.83
C GLU A 472 -17.40 29.07 -9.65
N LEU A 473 -18.69 28.86 -9.90
CA LEU A 473 -19.19 27.77 -10.74
C LEU A 473 -18.70 27.89 -12.19
N ALA A 474 -18.73 29.09 -12.77
CA ALA A 474 -18.21 29.31 -14.12
C ALA A 474 -16.69 29.03 -14.21
N LYS A 475 -15.94 29.36 -13.15
CA LYS A 475 -14.54 28.98 -13.04
C LYS A 475 -14.38 27.46 -12.92
N SER A 476 -15.16 26.79 -12.08
CA SER A 476 -15.13 25.33 -11.93
C SER A 476 -15.36 24.60 -13.25
N VAL A 477 -16.28 25.08 -14.11
CA VAL A 477 -16.48 24.52 -15.46
C VAL A 477 -15.20 24.62 -16.30
N THR A 478 -14.48 25.74 -16.22
CA THR A 478 -13.22 25.93 -16.94
C THR A 478 -12.14 24.98 -16.41
N ASP A 479 -12.00 24.88 -15.09
CA ASP A 479 -11.02 24.01 -14.43
C ASP A 479 -11.31 22.53 -14.74
N LEU A 480 -12.59 22.12 -14.74
CA LEU A 480 -13.01 20.76 -15.08
C LEU A 480 -12.71 20.39 -16.52
N ARG A 481 -12.87 21.32 -17.47
CA ARG A 481 -12.48 21.07 -18.88
C ARG A 481 -10.98 20.82 -19.01
N GLN A 482 -10.16 21.60 -18.32
CA GLN A 482 -8.71 21.41 -18.29
C GLN A 482 -8.32 20.08 -17.62
N GLN A 483 -8.99 19.71 -16.53
CA GLN A 483 -8.80 18.41 -15.89
C GLN A 483 -9.22 17.27 -16.82
N GLY A 484 -10.34 17.40 -17.53
CA GLY A 484 -10.78 16.43 -18.54
C GLY A 484 -9.73 16.15 -19.60
N GLU A 485 -9.08 17.20 -20.12
CA GLU A 485 -7.97 17.06 -21.08
C GLU A 485 -6.75 16.37 -20.45
N ARG A 486 -6.35 16.81 -19.25
CA ARG A 486 -5.17 16.26 -18.54
C ARG A 486 -5.33 14.79 -18.19
N TRP A 487 -6.52 14.38 -17.76
CA TRP A 487 -6.79 13.02 -17.27
C TRP A 487 -7.32 12.06 -18.34
N HIS A 488 -7.55 12.54 -19.57
CA HIS A 488 -8.24 11.81 -20.62
C HIS A 488 -7.68 10.39 -20.86
N LYS A 489 -6.35 10.24 -20.94
CA LYS A 489 -5.72 8.93 -21.20
C LYS A 489 -5.94 7.94 -20.05
N ILE A 490 -5.78 8.40 -18.81
CA ILE A 490 -5.96 7.56 -17.61
C ILE A 490 -7.43 7.14 -17.50
N HIS A 491 -8.37 8.09 -17.63
CA HIS A 491 -9.80 7.78 -17.57
C HIS A 491 -10.20 6.82 -18.71
N ALA A 492 -9.73 7.05 -19.93
CA ALA A 492 -10.00 6.16 -21.06
C ALA A 492 -9.48 4.73 -20.81
N LEU A 493 -8.30 4.59 -20.20
CA LEU A 493 -7.74 3.30 -19.82
C LEU A 493 -8.58 2.63 -18.72
N ILE A 494 -8.98 3.34 -17.67
CA ILE A 494 -9.81 2.78 -16.59
C ILE A 494 -11.16 2.32 -17.14
N HIS A 495 -11.80 3.12 -18.00
CA HIS A 495 -13.01 2.73 -18.71
C HIS A 495 -12.82 1.44 -19.52
N GLN A 496 -11.65 1.28 -20.16
CA GLN A 496 -11.33 0.08 -20.92
C GLN A 496 -11.11 -1.13 -20.00
N GLN A 497 -10.35 -0.98 -18.92
CA GLN A 497 -10.10 -2.04 -17.93
C GLN A 497 -11.41 -2.53 -17.29
N LEU A 498 -12.32 -1.62 -16.94
CA LEU A 498 -13.64 -1.99 -16.43
C LEU A 498 -14.45 -2.78 -17.46
N ARG A 499 -14.48 -2.34 -18.72
CA ARG A 499 -15.19 -3.06 -19.80
C ARG A 499 -14.60 -4.43 -20.11
N ASP A 500 -13.28 -4.54 -20.13
CA ASP A 500 -12.57 -5.82 -20.36
C ASP A 500 -12.85 -6.82 -19.23
N ALA A 501 -13.10 -6.32 -18.01
CA ALA A 501 -13.56 -7.10 -16.87
C ALA A 501 -15.08 -7.37 -16.86
N GLY A 502 -15.81 -7.04 -17.93
CA GLY A 502 -17.25 -7.25 -18.04
C GLY A 502 -18.09 -6.31 -17.15
N LEU A 503 -17.53 -5.20 -16.70
CA LEU A 503 -18.22 -4.15 -15.93
C LEU A 503 -18.61 -2.99 -16.85
N THR A 504 -19.60 -2.20 -16.42
CA THR A 504 -20.12 -1.09 -17.22
C THR A 504 -19.87 0.25 -16.52
N PRO A 505 -18.82 1.00 -16.90
CA PRO A 505 -18.59 2.33 -16.34
C PRO A 505 -19.63 3.34 -16.81
N ILE A 506 -20.17 4.12 -15.88
CA ILE A 506 -21.07 5.25 -16.09
C ILE A 506 -20.27 6.53 -15.84
N ALA A 507 -20.27 7.44 -16.80
CA ALA A 507 -19.67 8.77 -16.62
C ALA A 507 -20.55 9.59 -15.67
N THR A 508 -20.00 9.94 -14.52
CA THR A 508 -20.78 10.46 -13.39
C THR A 508 -20.21 11.79 -12.90
N PRO A 509 -21.06 12.82 -12.66
CA PRO A 509 -20.67 13.97 -11.85
C PRO A 509 -20.26 13.49 -10.45
N GLY A 510 -19.01 13.69 -10.04
CA GLY A 510 -18.48 13.02 -8.85
C GLY A 510 -17.66 13.94 -7.95
N ALA A 511 -16.39 14.11 -8.31
CA ALA A 511 -15.38 14.80 -7.53
C ALA A 511 -14.80 16.00 -8.29
N PHE A 512 -14.87 17.18 -7.67
CA PHE A 512 -14.38 18.44 -8.24
C PHE A 512 -14.20 19.51 -7.15
N SER A 513 -14.02 20.77 -7.53
CA SER A 513 -13.97 21.89 -6.58
C SER A 513 -14.78 23.08 -7.05
N VAL A 514 -15.41 23.79 -6.11
CA VAL A 514 -16.08 25.08 -6.30
C VAL A 514 -15.33 26.15 -5.52
N GLY A 515 -14.54 26.96 -6.22
CA GLY A 515 -13.59 27.87 -5.57
C GLY A 515 -12.53 27.08 -4.79
N LYS A 516 -12.51 27.22 -3.47
CA LYS A 516 -11.62 26.45 -2.57
C LYS A 516 -12.29 25.22 -1.93
N ARG A 517 -13.57 24.99 -2.26
CA ARG A 517 -14.41 23.98 -1.61
C ARG A 517 -14.36 22.69 -2.42
N PRO A 518 -13.85 21.57 -1.88
CA PRO A 518 -13.94 20.29 -2.57
C PRO A 518 -15.40 19.85 -2.65
N VAL A 519 -15.74 19.03 -3.62
CA VAL A 519 -17.02 18.28 -3.69
C VAL A 519 -16.63 16.86 -4.03
N ASN A 520 -17.16 15.87 -3.33
CA ASN A 520 -16.93 14.47 -3.66
C ASN A 520 -18.15 13.61 -3.35
N TRP A 521 -19.05 13.51 -4.32
CA TRP A 521 -20.25 12.68 -4.19
C TRP A 521 -19.95 11.18 -4.29
N MET A 522 -18.75 10.76 -4.70
CA MET A 522 -18.37 9.35 -4.76
C MET A 522 -18.05 8.80 -3.37
N ASN A 523 -17.42 9.60 -2.52
CA ASN A 523 -16.93 9.17 -1.21
C ASN A 523 -18.02 9.15 -0.12
N GLY A 524 -19.22 8.71 -0.50
CA GLY A 524 -20.31 8.37 0.42
C GLY A 524 -20.30 6.89 0.78
N ILE A 525 -21.18 6.48 1.68
CA ILE A 525 -21.41 5.08 2.05
C ILE A 525 -22.75 4.60 1.52
N MET A 526 -22.86 3.30 1.28
CA MET A 526 -24.14 2.63 1.02
C MET A 526 -25.09 2.81 2.22
N GLY A 527 -26.38 2.58 1.98
CA GLY A 527 -27.41 3.01 2.91
C GLY A 527 -28.45 1.95 3.24
N THR A 528 -29.72 2.34 3.24
CA THR A 528 -30.83 1.45 3.56
C THR A 528 -31.74 1.28 2.36
N ARG A 529 -32.77 0.44 2.48
CA ARG A 529 -33.77 0.26 1.42
C ARG A 529 -34.48 1.58 1.05
N LEU A 530 -34.62 2.51 1.99
CA LEU A 530 -35.31 3.78 1.77
C LEU A 530 -34.35 4.86 1.27
N GLN A 531 -33.09 4.81 1.73
CA GLN A 531 -32.08 5.79 1.42
C GLN A 531 -30.74 5.09 1.14
N PRO A 532 -30.49 4.67 -0.11
CA PRO A 532 -29.40 3.74 -0.42
C PRO A 532 -28.02 4.38 -0.51
N PHE A 533 -27.91 5.71 -0.42
CA PHE A 533 -26.63 6.40 -0.54
C PHE A 533 -26.53 7.62 0.38
N TYR A 534 -25.57 7.60 1.31
CA TYR A 534 -25.31 8.70 2.25
C TYR A 534 -24.00 9.40 1.91
N ILE A 535 -24.03 10.72 1.77
CA ILE A 535 -22.90 11.51 1.29
C ILE A 535 -22.64 12.66 2.26
N THR A 536 -21.40 12.81 2.73
CA THR A 536 -20.95 13.96 3.53
C THR A 536 -20.36 15.08 2.66
N ASN A 537 -19.61 14.77 1.60
CA ASN A 537 -18.91 15.78 0.78
C ASN A 537 -19.81 16.40 -0.29
N ALA A 538 -20.96 16.93 0.15
CA ALA A 538 -21.93 17.62 -0.68
C ALA A 538 -21.37 18.95 -1.25
N ALA A 539 -22.04 19.54 -2.23
CA ALA A 539 -21.76 20.93 -2.58
C ALA A 539 -22.33 21.86 -1.49
N SER A 540 -21.62 22.93 -1.16
CA SER A 540 -22.16 24.02 -0.32
C SER A 540 -23.17 24.91 -1.05
N ILE A 541 -23.40 24.66 -2.35
CA ILE A 541 -24.39 25.33 -3.18
C ILE A 541 -25.56 24.35 -3.36
N ALA A 542 -26.67 24.58 -2.64
CA ALA A 542 -27.80 23.64 -2.60
C ALA A 542 -28.35 23.24 -3.99
N PRO A 543 -28.49 24.15 -4.97
CA PRO A 543 -28.90 23.79 -6.33
C PRO A 543 -28.02 22.73 -7.03
N LEU A 544 -26.72 22.63 -6.69
CA LEU A 544 -25.87 21.57 -7.22
C LEU A 544 -26.23 20.20 -6.66
N ASN A 545 -26.52 20.11 -5.36
CA ASN A 545 -26.92 18.86 -4.73
C ASN A 545 -28.27 18.37 -5.27
N GLU A 546 -29.22 19.30 -5.47
CA GLU A 546 -30.51 19.00 -6.07
C GLU A 546 -30.36 18.49 -7.50
N ALA A 547 -29.51 19.15 -8.31
CA ALA A 547 -29.23 18.72 -9.67
C ALA A 547 -28.57 17.33 -9.70
N PHE A 548 -27.60 17.06 -8.81
CA PHE A 548 -26.98 15.74 -8.71
C PHE A 548 -27.97 14.66 -8.28
N ALA A 549 -28.83 14.94 -7.29
CA ALA A 549 -29.85 14.00 -6.85
C ALA A 549 -30.82 13.65 -7.99
N ALA A 550 -31.26 14.65 -8.75
CA ALA A 550 -32.11 14.44 -9.92
C ALA A 550 -31.40 13.64 -11.02
N TRP A 551 -30.12 13.94 -11.29
CA TRP A 551 -29.30 13.18 -12.23
C TRP A 551 -29.16 11.72 -11.80
N LEU A 552 -28.83 11.46 -10.52
CA LEU A 552 -28.62 10.12 -10.00
C LEU A 552 -29.90 9.28 -10.03
N GLN A 553 -31.04 9.87 -9.67
CA GLN A 553 -32.35 9.21 -9.76
C GLN A 553 -32.73 8.83 -11.20
N HIS A 554 -32.31 9.65 -12.17
CA HIS A 554 -32.56 9.38 -13.58
C HIS A 554 -31.68 8.25 -14.12
N GLU A 555 -30.37 8.29 -13.83
CA GLU A 555 -29.39 7.33 -14.34
C GLU A 555 -29.40 5.98 -13.60
N VAL A 556 -29.72 6.01 -12.31
CA VAL A 556 -29.72 4.83 -11.44
C VAL A 556 -31.06 4.73 -10.70
N ALA A 557 -32.00 4.04 -11.36
CA ALA A 557 -33.33 3.80 -10.84
C ALA A 557 -33.28 3.22 -9.41
N GLY A 558 -34.01 3.87 -8.50
CA GLY A 558 -34.11 3.42 -7.11
C GLY A 558 -33.03 3.95 -6.18
N ILE A 559 -32.05 4.72 -6.67
CA ILE A 559 -31.05 5.38 -5.83
C ILE A 559 -31.43 6.85 -5.62
N THR A 560 -31.52 7.25 -4.36
CA THR A 560 -31.64 8.66 -3.95
C THR A 560 -30.53 8.95 -2.96
N PRO A 561 -29.74 10.02 -3.16
CA PRO A 561 -28.71 10.40 -2.20
C PRO A 561 -29.32 11.14 -1.01
N TYR A 562 -28.73 10.96 0.16
CA TYR A 562 -28.95 11.78 1.33
C TYR A 562 -27.65 12.50 1.68
N PHE A 563 -27.70 13.82 1.69
CA PHE A 563 -26.56 14.65 2.04
C PHE A 563 -26.55 14.89 3.54
N VAL A 564 -25.63 14.23 4.23
CA VAL A 564 -25.43 14.35 5.68
C VAL A 564 -24.83 15.72 6.01
N GLY A 565 -25.23 16.33 7.12
CA GLY A 565 -24.68 17.59 7.60
C GLY A 565 -25.36 18.85 7.07
N GLN A 566 -26.57 18.76 6.49
CA GLN A 566 -27.28 19.93 5.97
C GLN A 566 -27.89 20.85 7.05
N ALA A 567 -28.11 20.34 8.27
CA ALA A 567 -28.99 20.97 9.26
C ALA A 567 -28.28 21.71 10.42
N ALA A 568 -26.95 21.67 10.54
CA ALA A 568 -26.27 22.18 11.72
C ALA A 568 -25.51 23.52 11.47
N SER A 569 -25.16 24.21 12.55
CA SER A 569 -25.07 25.67 12.57
C SER A 569 -23.65 26.26 12.58
N ASN A 570 -22.61 25.48 12.27
CA ASN A 570 -21.23 25.89 12.55
C ASN A 570 -20.42 26.45 11.36
N ARG A 571 -19.61 27.45 11.70
CA ARG A 571 -18.99 28.50 10.87
C ARG A 571 -17.49 28.29 10.74
N ARG A 572 -17.03 27.35 9.91
CA ARG A 572 -15.67 27.44 9.34
C ARG A 572 -15.80 28.07 7.96
N ASP A 573 -15.23 29.26 7.79
CA ASP A 573 -15.33 30.00 6.53
C ASP A 573 -14.81 29.14 5.37
N GLY A 574 -15.70 28.79 4.43
CA GLY A 574 -15.33 28.15 3.18
C GLY A 574 -15.32 26.62 3.16
N LEU A 575 -16.04 25.93 4.05
CA LEU A 575 -16.37 24.50 3.91
C LEU A 575 -17.89 24.32 4.06
N ASN A 576 -18.48 23.31 3.41
CA ASN A 576 -19.79 22.83 3.84
C ASN A 576 -19.64 22.20 5.24
N GLN A 577 -20.73 22.03 5.98
CA GLN A 577 -20.61 21.57 7.36
C GLN A 577 -20.05 20.14 7.48
N ALA A 578 -20.47 19.21 6.65
CA ALA A 578 -19.94 17.85 6.67
C ALA A 578 -18.44 17.79 6.32
N GLU A 579 -17.95 18.64 5.41
CA GLU A 579 -16.51 18.85 5.16
C GLU A 579 -15.78 19.46 6.36
N ALA A 580 -16.44 20.32 7.14
CA ALA A 580 -15.89 20.89 8.36
C ALA A 580 -15.87 19.88 9.53
N LEU A 581 -16.75 18.87 9.47
CA LEU A 581 -16.90 17.80 10.47
C LEU A 581 -15.96 16.59 10.21
N LEU A 582 -15.45 16.46 8.99
CA LEU A 582 -14.29 15.62 8.69
C LEU A 582 -13.04 16.43 9.06
N ARG A 583 -12.26 16.02 10.06
CA ARG A 583 -11.06 16.76 10.55
C ARG A 583 -9.89 16.81 9.52
N GLY A 584 -10.16 16.76 8.22
CA GLY A 584 -9.21 16.73 7.12
C GLY A 584 -9.87 16.49 5.76
N SER A 585 -9.07 16.34 4.70
CA SER A 585 -9.53 15.87 3.40
C SER A 585 -9.88 14.37 3.46
N GLY A 586 -11.10 14.02 3.02
CA GLY A 586 -11.67 12.67 3.02
C GLY A 586 -13.20 12.79 2.91
N GLY A 587 -13.93 11.68 2.76
CA GLY A 587 -15.40 11.63 2.85
C GLY A 587 -15.89 10.65 3.90
N LEU A 588 -17.18 10.30 3.84
CA LEU A 588 -17.81 9.46 4.88
C LEU A 588 -17.21 8.05 4.88
N ASP A 589 -16.93 7.52 3.69
CA ASP A 589 -16.37 6.18 3.54
C ASP A 589 -15.01 6.05 4.23
N CYS A 590 -14.10 7.01 3.97
CA CYS A 590 -12.76 7.01 4.56
C CYS A 590 -12.75 6.94 6.10
N ILE A 591 -13.78 7.47 6.76
CA ILE A 591 -13.86 7.55 8.23
C ILE A 591 -14.80 6.51 8.85
N THR A 592 -15.31 5.57 8.07
CA THR A 592 -16.27 4.58 8.55
C THR A 592 -15.83 3.15 8.25
N LEU A 593 -16.27 2.21 9.08
CA LEU A 593 -16.39 0.81 8.69
C LEU A 593 -17.85 0.39 8.78
N HIS A 594 -18.29 -0.45 7.86
CA HIS A 594 -19.66 -0.95 7.82
C HIS A 594 -19.68 -2.46 7.54
N HIS A 595 -20.78 -3.10 7.94
CA HIS A 595 -21.06 -4.51 7.64
C HIS A 595 -22.57 -4.78 7.60
N GLU A 596 -22.92 -5.97 7.12
CA GLU A 596 -24.27 -6.42 6.73
C GLU A 596 -24.93 -7.38 7.74
#